data_AF-A0A2V4VBV9-F1
#
_entry.id   AF-A0A2V4VBV9-F1
#
_cell.length_a   1.000
_cell.length_b   1.000
_cell.length_c   1.000
_cell.angle_alpha   90.00
_cell.angle_beta   90.00
_cell.angle_gamma   90.00
#
_symmetry.space_group_name_H-M   'P 1'
#
loop_
_entity.id
_entity.type
_entity.pdbx_description
1 polymer ?
#
loop_
_entity_poly.entity_id
_entity_poly.type
_entity_poly.pdbx_seq_one_letter_code
_entity_poly.pdbx_strand_id
1 'polypeptide(L)'
;MYNKQDWKDEIPDLTKPIMDPSTGKQKTDSQTGRPLFELVQVGTRITSTRLNTMEDGIEAAHILVEKLAKEAIGNFVVPFNGVMGLSCSAQGLKVIWTAGVAYVGGRRYEVPAGEMALNPTQGQYVYVDVDGVVKKTSSQATAKSGLSLFYVATDTSGVISTSDQRVNVSLEEIIKRMDNVQIPDASLTQKGKVQLSNSISSTNQTNAATPKAVNDARQDAITRAQAMDEETVIPLANTNAQTIANTVVNDVKNNIAANLIPNSTGSLGLIGWTNAAGNTVDFSVFTAPSATVGYYFSHNSSMLLTSDSSVLETDETITLSASDYTFQITFYTIGSPDIDMYAEIYNSSTGTVLCKIPADKNANWHKKSASFSVASVVSVKVRLAVKGIAPVATRAATRLKLSVGGNSIYTNEADWSLMRKKMRALWGGL
;
A
#
# COMPACT_ATOMS: atom_id res chain seq x y z
N MET A 1 0.31 61.68 -25.74
CA MET A 1 -0.91 60.90 -25.93
C MET A 1 -1.00 60.59 -27.41
N TYR A 2 -1.22 59.34 -27.80
CA TYR A 2 -1.47 59.03 -29.21
C TYR A 2 -2.70 59.84 -29.65
N ASN A 3 -2.52 60.72 -30.63
CA ASN A 3 -3.62 61.50 -31.18
C ASN A 3 -4.36 60.62 -32.18
N LYS A 4 -5.28 59.81 -31.65
CA LYS A 4 -6.11 58.89 -32.42
C LYS A 4 -6.77 59.61 -33.58
N GLN A 5 -6.70 59.02 -34.76
CA GLN A 5 -7.40 59.51 -35.93
C GLN A 5 -8.70 58.74 -36.13
N ASP A 6 -9.76 59.46 -36.50
CA ASP A 6 -11.03 58.87 -36.89
C ASP A 6 -11.15 58.87 -38.42
N TRP A 7 -11.07 57.69 -39.02
CA TRP A 7 -11.23 57.48 -40.45
C TRP A 7 -12.72 57.41 -40.81
N LYS A 8 -13.08 57.99 -41.95
CA LYS A 8 -14.44 57.99 -42.53
C LYS A 8 -14.39 57.46 -43.95
N ASP A 9 -15.43 56.74 -44.36
CA ASP A 9 -15.53 56.24 -45.74
C ASP A 9 -16.14 57.33 -46.63
N GLU A 10 -15.35 57.85 -47.57
CA GLU A 10 -15.81 58.87 -48.51
C GLU A 10 -15.38 58.50 -49.93
N ILE A 11 -16.35 58.18 -50.80
CA ILE A 11 -16.15 58.09 -52.26
C ILE A 11 -16.98 59.20 -52.93
N PRO A 12 -16.34 60.29 -53.39
CA PRO A 12 -17.03 61.42 -54.00
C PRO A 12 -17.52 61.12 -55.42
N ASP A 13 -18.72 61.62 -55.74
CA ASP A 13 -19.26 61.78 -57.08
C ASP A 13 -18.58 62.96 -57.75
N LEU A 14 -17.49 62.70 -58.47
CA LEU A 14 -16.77 63.76 -59.17
C LEU A 14 -17.64 64.49 -60.22
N THR A 15 -18.83 63.98 -60.54
CA THR A 15 -19.79 64.60 -61.47
C THR A 15 -20.82 65.50 -60.79
N LYS A 16 -20.92 65.49 -59.45
CA LYS A 16 -21.89 66.29 -58.68
C LYS A 16 -21.23 67.07 -57.55
N PRO A 17 -20.77 68.31 -57.80
CA PRO A 17 -20.15 69.14 -56.78
C PRO A 17 -21.18 69.67 -55.77
N ILE A 18 -20.80 69.76 -54.49
CA ILE A 18 -21.64 70.41 -53.49
C ILE A 18 -21.45 71.92 -53.62
N MET A 19 -22.54 72.64 -53.89
CA MET A 19 -22.51 74.10 -53.99
C MET A 19 -22.90 74.78 -52.67
N ASP A 20 -22.26 75.90 -52.36
CA ASP A 20 -22.69 76.78 -51.29
C ASP A 20 -23.92 77.59 -51.76
N PRO A 21 -25.09 77.41 -51.13
CA PRO A 21 -26.31 78.07 -51.55
C PRO A 21 -26.25 79.60 -51.40
N SER A 22 -25.33 80.13 -50.59
CA SER A 22 -25.17 81.57 -50.38
C SER A 22 -24.22 82.24 -51.39
N THR A 23 -23.22 81.50 -51.88
CA THR A 23 -22.18 82.05 -52.77
C THR A 23 -22.21 81.47 -54.18
N GLY A 24 -22.97 80.40 -54.41
CA GLY A 24 -23.09 79.69 -55.69
C GLY A 24 -21.82 78.95 -56.11
N LYS A 25 -20.76 78.94 -55.28
CA LYS A 25 -19.47 78.33 -55.59
C LYS A 25 -19.39 76.92 -55.00
N GLN A 26 -18.54 76.08 -55.59
CA GLN A 26 -18.27 74.75 -55.06
C GLN A 26 -17.66 74.86 -53.65
N LYS A 27 -18.20 74.11 -52.69
CA LYS A 27 -17.66 74.02 -51.34
C LYS A 27 -16.32 73.28 -51.35
N THR A 28 -15.42 73.67 -50.47
CA THR A 28 -14.10 73.05 -50.29
C THR A 28 -13.88 72.63 -48.84
N ASP A 29 -13.10 71.58 -48.63
CA ASP A 29 -12.62 71.18 -47.31
C ASP A 29 -11.73 72.29 -46.70
N SER A 30 -11.97 72.64 -45.43
CA SER A 30 -11.33 73.79 -44.78
C SER A 30 -9.89 73.56 -44.35
N GLN A 31 -9.45 72.30 -44.24
CA GLN A 31 -8.08 71.96 -43.84
C GLN A 31 -7.17 71.71 -45.05
N THR A 32 -7.72 71.17 -46.13
CA THR A 32 -6.96 70.71 -47.30
C THR A 32 -7.22 71.55 -48.56
N GLY A 33 -8.26 72.39 -48.57
CA GLY A 33 -8.65 73.22 -49.71
C GLY A 33 -9.24 72.44 -50.89
N ARG A 34 -9.53 71.14 -50.72
CA ARG A 34 -9.99 70.27 -51.81
C ARG A 34 -11.48 70.48 -52.11
N PRO A 35 -11.92 70.43 -53.38
CA PRO A 35 -13.33 70.57 -53.72
C PRO A 35 -14.17 69.39 -53.19
N LEU A 36 -15.34 69.69 -52.63
CA LEU A 36 -16.28 68.72 -52.09
C LEU A 36 -17.33 68.32 -53.13
N PHE A 37 -17.75 67.06 -53.08
CA PHE A 37 -18.61 66.42 -54.06
C PHE A 37 -19.64 65.53 -53.34
N GLU A 38 -20.81 65.29 -53.96
CA GLU A 38 -21.88 64.45 -53.42
C GLU A 38 -21.37 63.00 -53.24
N LEU A 39 -21.90 62.26 -52.26
CA LEU A 39 -21.43 60.91 -51.95
C LEU A 39 -22.17 59.84 -52.78
N VAL A 40 -21.47 58.94 -53.50
CA VAL A 40 -22.13 57.92 -54.37
C VAL A 40 -22.23 56.54 -53.71
N GLN A 41 -21.21 56.09 -52.99
CA GLN A 41 -21.22 54.77 -52.33
C GLN A 41 -20.11 54.63 -51.27
N VAL A 42 -20.29 53.71 -50.31
CA VAL A 42 -19.24 53.22 -49.39
C VAL A 42 -18.52 52.03 -50.06
N GLY A 43 -17.25 52.17 -50.44
CA GLY A 43 -16.51 51.18 -51.24
C GLY A 43 -15.58 50.24 -50.46
N THR A 44 -15.16 49.16 -51.13
CA THR A 44 -14.77 47.87 -50.52
C THR A 44 -13.30 47.47 -50.73
N ARG A 45 -12.30 48.30 -50.37
CA ARG A 45 -10.91 47.80 -50.37
C ARG A 45 -10.10 48.13 -49.12
N ILE A 46 -10.32 49.29 -48.50
CA ILE A 46 -9.90 49.61 -47.13
C ILE A 46 -11.04 50.45 -46.56
N THR A 47 -11.86 49.86 -45.70
CA THR A 47 -12.98 50.58 -45.09
C THR A 47 -12.49 51.36 -43.88
N SER A 48 -13.16 52.48 -43.58
CA SER A 48 -13.00 53.26 -42.37
C SER A 48 -13.08 52.38 -41.12
N THR A 49 -13.96 51.38 -41.12
CA THR A 49 -14.06 50.39 -40.04
C THR A 49 -12.74 49.66 -39.81
N ARG A 50 -12.06 49.19 -40.86
CA ARG A 50 -10.77 48.49 -40.72
C ARG A 50 -9.67 49.43 -40.25
N LEU A 51 -9.64 50.66 -40.75
CA LEU A 51 -8.66 51.67 -40.33
C LEU A 51 -8.89 52.09 -38.88
N ASN A 52 -10.13 52.35 -38.47
CA ASN A 52 -10.48 52.66 -37.09
C ASN A 52 -10.17 51.49 -36.15
N THR A 53 -10.35 50.24 -36.60
CA THR A 53 -9.93 49.06 -35.81
C THR A 53 -8.39 49.01 -35.65
N MET A 54 -7.63 49.43 -36.67
CA MET A 54 -6.18 49.56 -36.55
C MET A 54 -5.80 50.71 -35.61
N GLU A 55 -6.47 51.86 -35.69
CA GLU A 55 -6.29 53.00 -34.79
C GLU A 55 -6.58 52.63 -33.33
N ASP A 56 -7.67 51.91 -33.08
CA ASP A 56 -8.01 51.34 -31.77
C ASP A 56 -6.89 50.42 -31.25
N GLY A 57 -6.35 49.57 -32.12
CA GLY A 57 -5.24 48.68 -31.80
C GLY A 57 -3.96 49.44 -31.47
N ILE A 58 -3.64 50.50 -32.22
CA ILE A 58 -2.47 51.36 -31.98
C ILE A 58 -2.63 52.16 -30.68
N GLU A 59 -3.82 52.69 -30.41
CA GLU A 59 -4.16 53.37 -29.16
C GLU A 59 -4.02 52.41 -27.97
N ALA A 60 -4.60 51.21 -28.06
CA ALA A 60 -4.50 50.19 -27.03
C ALA A 60 -3.05 49.77 -26.76
N ALA A 61 -2.24 49.60 -27.82
CA ALA A 61 -0.82 49.31 -27.70
C ALA A 61 -0.05 50.44 -27.01
N HIS A 62 -0.32 51.70 -27.36
CA HIS A 62 0.27 52.85 -26.67
C HIS A 62 -0.13 52.88 -25.19
N ILE A 63 -1.40 52.68 -24.87
CA ILE A 63 -1.88 52.62 -23.48
C ILE A 63 -1.19 51.50 -22.71
N LEU A 64 -0.99 50.33 -23.32
CA LEU A 64 -0.29 49.20 -22.71
C LEU A 64 1.17 49.55 -22.41
N VAL A 65 1.88 50.17 -23.35
CA VAL A 65 3.26 50.63 -23.16
C VAL A 65 3.33 51.68 -22.05
N GLU A 66 2.39 52.63 -22.01
CA GLU A 66 2.33 53.65 -20.96
C GLU A 66 2.10 53.02 -19.57
N LYS A 67 1.17 52.07 -19.46
CA LYS A 67 0.92 51.33 -18.21
C LYS A 67 2.15 50.53 -17.78
N LEU A 68 2.78 49.80 -18.70
CA LEU A 68 3.95 48.98 -18.41
C LEU A 68 5.13 49.84 -17.93
N ALA A 69 5.41 50.96 -18.62
CA ALA A 69 6.44 51.89 -18.21
C ALA A 69 6.16 52.48 -16.82
N LYS A 70 4.89 52.82 -16.53
CA LYS A 70 4.46 53.37 -15.25
C LYS A 70 4.56 52.36 -14.10
N GLU A 71 4.08 51.14 -14.30
CA GLU A 71 4.01 50.11 -13.26
C GLU A 71 5.36 49.45 -12.99
N ALA A 72 6.19 49.24 -14.02
CA ALA A 72 7.45 48.53 -13.86
C ALA A 72 8.65 49.43 -13.51
N ILE A 73 8.65 50.71 -13.95
CA ILE A 73 9.86 51.53 -13.93
C ILE A 73 9.64 52.92 -13.31
N GLY A 74 8.49 53.55 -13.54
CA GLY A 74 8.18 54.90 -13.04
C GLY A 74 8.67 56.02 -13.97
N ASN A 75 9.31 57.05 -13.41
CA ASN A 75 9.85 58.18 -14.16
C ASN A 75 11.35 57.95 -14.43
N PHE A 76 11.79 57.97 -15.69
CA PHE A 76 13.20 57.67 -16.04
C PHE A 76 13.65 58.33 -17.35
N VAL A 77 14.97 58.44 -17.52
CA VAL A 77 15.61 58.82 -18.78
C VAL A 77 16.06 57.56 -19.53
N VAL A 78 15.88 57.54 -20.86
CA VAL A 78 16.40 56.46 -21.71
C VAL A 78 17.84 56.78 -22.14
N PRO A 79 18.84 55.95 -21.77
CA PRO A 79 20.16 56.03 -22.39
C PRO A 79 20.12 55.49 -23.83
N PHE A 80 20.77 56.20 -24.76
CA PHE A 80 20.91 55.76 -26.15
C PHE A 80 22.39 55.59 -26.48
N ASN A 81 22.80 54.40 -26.97
CA ASN A 81 24.20 54.05 -27.23
C ASN A 81 25.15 54.33 -26.04
N GLY A 82 24.68 54.09 -24.81
CA GLY A 82 25.47 54.29 -23.59
C GLY A 82 25.60 55.75 -23.12
N VAL A 83 25.03 56.72 -23.84
CA VAL A 83 25.02 58.13 -23.45
C VAL A 83 23.65 58.51 -22.90
N MET A 84 23.62 59.10 -21.70
CA MET A 84 22.39 59.60 -21.10
C MET A 84 21.96 60.90 -21.81
N GLY A 85 20.80 60.88 -22.46
CA GLY A 85 20.12 62.10 -22.90
C GLY A 85 19.72 62.98 -21.72
N LEU A 86 19.31 64.23 -21.98
CA LEU A 86 18.93 65.18 -20.92
C LEU A 86 20.02 65.40 -19.86
N SER A 87 21.28 65.23 -20.24
CA SER A 87 22.42 65.62 -19.42
C SER A 87 22.35 67.12 -19.16
N CYS A 88 22.41 67.49 -17.89
CA CYS A 88 22.30 68.85 -17.40
C CYS A 88 23.65 69.38 -16.96
N SER A 89 23.92 70.64 -17.27
CA SER A 89 25.03 71.41 -16.70
C SER A 89 24.50 72.77 -16.22
N ALA A 90 25.12 73.33 -15.21
CA ALA A 90 24.73 74.64 -14.70
C ALA A 90 25.99 75.48 -14.43
N GLN A 91 25.97 76.74 -14.89
CA GLN A 91 27.05 77.70 -14.71
C GLN A 91 26.45 79.11 -14.64
N GLY A 92 26.98 79.96 -13.74
CA GLY A 92 26.31 81.22 -13.41
C GLY A 92 24.90 80.97 -12.88
N LEU A 93 23.93 81.81 -13.24
CA LEU A 93 22.50 81.61 -12.92
C LEU A 93 21.73 81.00 -14.09
N LYS A 94 22.30 79.97 -14.74
CA LYS A 94 21.71 79.30 -15.89
C LYS A 94 21.93 77.80 -15.82
N VAL A 95 20.92 77.02 -16.22
CA VAL A 95 21.02 75.58 -16.47
C VAL A 95 20.82 75.31 -17.97
N ILE A 96 21.56 74.35 -18.49
CA ILE A 96 21.50 73.88 -19.87
C ILE A 96 21.26 72.37 -19.84
N TRP A 97 20.45 71.85 -20.75
CA TRP A 97 20.25 70.41 -20.92
C TRP A 97 20.32 70.00 -22.39
N THR A 98 20.77 68.77 -22.61
CA THR A 98 20.81 68.14 -23.93
C THR A 98 19.43 67.61 -24.34
N ALA A 99 19.23 67.39 -25.65
CA ALA A 99 18.04 66.70 -26.13
C ALA A 99 18.03 65.24 -25.64
N GLY A 100 16.85 64.67 -25.43
CA GLY A 100 16.73 63.27 -25.04
C GLY A 100 15.30 62.80 -24.89
N VAL A 101 15.16 61.54 -24.46
CA VAL A 101 13.86 60.92 -24.24
C VAL A 101 13.63 60.73 -22.74
N ALA A 102 12.53 61.28 -22.25
CA ALA A 102 12.07 61.14 -20.87
C ALA A 102 10.79 60.31 -20.82
N TYR A 103 10.65 59.48 -19.80
CA TYR A 103 9.37 58.89 -19.42
C TYR A 103 8.88 59.54 -18.14
N VAL A 104 7.67 60.14 -18.19
CA VAL A 104 7.04 60.80 -17.04
C VAL A 104 5.61 60.29 -16.91
N GLY A 105 5.27 59.72 -15.76
CA GLY A 105 3.95 59.15 -15.50
C GLY A 105 3.59 58.00 -16.44
N GLY A 106 4.58 57.29 -16.98
CA GLY A 106 4.42 56.26 -18.02
C GLY A 106 4.47 56.78 -19.46
N ARG A 107 4.47 58.10 -19.67
CA ARG A 107 4.42 58.70 -21.01
C ARG A 107 5.80 59.05 -21.53
N ARG A 108 6.07 58.67 -22.79
CA ARG A 108 7.29 59.04 -23.51
C ARG A 108 7.19 60.50 -24.00
N TYR A 109 8.21 61.29 -23.71
CA TYR A 109 8.41 62.64 -24.20
C TYR A 109 9.76 62.77 -24.88
N GLU A 110 9.76 63.36 -26.07
CA GLU A 110 10.98 63.86 -26.70
C GLU A 110 11.20 65.29 -26.22
N VAL A 111 12.26 65.46 -25.42
CA VAL A 111 12.58 66.73 -24.81
C VAL A 111 13.72 67.35 -25.63
N PRO A 112 13.51 68.53 -26.24
CA PRO A 112 14.55 69.19 -27.00
C PRO A 112 15.64 69.73 -26.07
N ALA A 113 16.85 69.93 -26.63
CA ALA A 113 17.90 70.65 -25.93
C ALA A 113 17.43 72.08 -25.62
N GLY A 114 17.86 72.60 -24.48
CA GLY A 114 17.41 73.91 -24.05
C GLY A 114 18.19 74.46 -22.88
N GLU A 115 17.84 75.68 -22.50
CA GLU A 115 18.41 76.37 -21.36
C GLU A 115 17.33 77.12 -20.59
N MET A 116 17.57 77.35 -19.31
CA MET A 116 16.68 78.12 -18.44
C MET A 116 17.49 78.92 -17.42
N ALA A 117 17.03 80.15 -17.13
CA ALA A 117 17.59 80.92 -16.03
C ALA A 117 17.26 80.27 -14.69
N LEU A 118 18.21 80.27 -13.75
CA LEU A 118 18.03 79.81 -12.37
C LEU A 118 17.70 81.00 -11.47
N ASN A 119 16.94 80.76 -10.41
CA ASN A 119 16.71 81.80 -9.40
C ASN A 119 17.97 81.96 -8.53
N PRO A 120 18.43 83.18 -8.22
CA PRO A 120 19.54 83.41 -7.29
C PRO A 120 19.15 83.06 -5.85
N THR A 121 20.16 82.73 -5.03
CA THR A 121 20.01 82.49 -3.59
C THR A 121 18.94 81.44 -3.23
N GLN A 122 18.81 80.39 -4.05
CA GLN A 122 17.76 79.38 -3.88
C GLN A 122 18.20 77.98 -4.31
N GLY A 123 17.86 76.97 -3.50
CA GLY A 123 17.90 75.56 -3.90
C GLY A 123 16.68 75.21 -4.77
N GLN A 124 16.91 74.65 -5.95
CA GLN A 124 15.85 74.32 -6.89
C GLN A 124 16.15 73.05 -7.69
N TYR A 125 15.08 72.29 -7.96
CA TYR A 125 15.08 71.13 -8.81
C TYR A 125 14.70 71.54 -10.23
N VAL A 126 15.46 71.04 -11.19
CA VAL A 126 15.16 71.06 -12.62
C VAL A 126 14.62 69.68 -12.99
N TYR A 127 13.44 69.63 -13.59
CA TYR A 127 12.71 68.38 -13.83
C TYR A 127 11.90 68.47 -15.12
N VAL A 128 11.60 67.31 -15.73
CA VAL A 128 10.60 67.23 -16.81
C VAL A 128 9.24 67.02 -16.16
N ASP A 129 8.31 67.94 -16.40
CA ASP A 129 6.96 67.88 -15.84
C ASP A 129 6.06 66.91 -16.64
N VAL A 130 4.84 66.69 -16.15
CA VAL A 130 3.86 65.77 -16.75
C VAL A 130 3.41 66.16 -18.16
N ASP A 131 3.71 67.39 -18.59
CA ASP A 131 3.48 67.90 -19.94
C ASP A 131 4.70 67.69 -20.88
N GLY A 132 5.79 67.09 -20.38
CA GLY A 132 7.01 66.85 -21.15
C GLY A 132 7.95 68.06 -21.23
N VAL A 133 7.65 69.16 -20.55
CA VAL A 133 8.46 70.38 -20.57
C VAL A 133 9.40 70.42 -19.38
N VAL A 134 10.63 70.91 -19.58
CA VAL A 134 11.58 71.14 -18.49
C VAL A 134 11.15 72.36 -17.69
N LYS A 135 11.00 72.21 -16.38
CA LYS A 135 10.61 73.25 -15.42
C LYS A 135 11.54 73.26 -14.20
N LYS A 136 11.41 74.30 -13.38
CA LYS A 136 12.13 74.45 -12.11
C LYS A 136 11.17 74.65 -10.93
N THR A 137 11.51 74.08 -9.77
CA THR A 137 10.73 74.22 -8.52
C THR A 137 11.63 74.06 -7.29
N SER A 138 11.27 74.67 -6.17
CA SER A 138 11.92 74.41 -4.87
C SER A 138 11.35 73.19 -4.15
N SER A 139 10.20 72.67 -4.58
CA SER A 139 9.50 71.53 -3.96
C SER A 139 10.01 70.20 -4.51
N GLN A 140 10.66 69.39 -3.65
CA GLN A 140 11.10 68.05 -4.03
C GLN A 140 9.93 67.14 -4.42
N ALA A 141 8.77 67.26 -3.75
CA ALA A 141 7.59 66.46 -4.06
C ALA A 141 7.06 66.75 -5.47
N THR A 142 7.04 68.03 -5.86
CA THR A 142 6.62 68.46 -7.21
C THR A 142 7.61 68.00 -8.28
N ALA A 143 8.92 68.06 -8.00
CA ALA A 143 9.91 67.52 -8.93
C ALA A 143 9.78 65.99 -9.08
N LYS A 144 9.51 65.26 -8.00
CA LYS A 144 9.32 63.80 -7.98
C LYS A 144 8.02 63.32 -8.63
N SER A 145 6.97 64.15 -8.70
CA SER A 145 5.78 63.82 -9.51
C SER A 145 6.11 63.82 -11.01
N GLY A 146 7.10 64.62 -11.42
CA GLY A 146 7.73 64.55 -12.73
C GLY A 146 9.02 63.71 -12.72
N LEU A 147 9.86 63.89 -13.74
CA LEU A 147 11.21 63.31 -13.78
C LEU A 147 12.23 64.35 -13.31
N SER A 148 12.69 64.24 -12.06
CA SER A 148 13.81 65.03 -11.56
C SER A 148 15.08 64.77 -12.39
N LEU A 149 15.64 65.83 -12.96
CA LEU A 149 16.88 65.75 -13.72
C LEU A 149 18.06 66.17 -12.85
N PHE A 150 17.96 67.35 -12.24
CA PHE A 150 19.10 68.00 -11.62
C PHE A 150 18.65 68.81 -10.40
N TYR A 151 19.41 68.76 -9.32
CA TYR A 151 19.28 69.70 -8.22
C TYR A 151 20.41 70.72 -8.28
N VAL A 152 20.09 72.00 -8.09
CA VAL A 152 21.05 73.10 -8.11
C VAL A 152 20.81 74.02 -6.92
N ALA A 153 21.89 74.39 -6.23
CA ALA A 153 21.89 75.47 -5.25
C ALA A 153 22.66 76.67 -5.81
N THR A 154 22.11 77.88 -5.67
CA THR A 154 22.68 79.13 -6.18
C THR A 154 22.89 80.15 -5.07
N ASP A 155 23.86 81.04 -5.26
CA ASP A 155 24.00 82.31 -4.53
C ASP A 155 23.58 83.49 -5.41
N THR A 156 23.99 84.70 -5.06
CA THR A 156 23.72 85.92 -5.83
C THR A 156 24.43 85.95 -7.19
N SER A 157 25.56 85.24 -7.33
CA SER A 157 26.47 85.34 -8.47
C SER A 157 26.44 84.10 -9.36
N GLY A 158 25.98 82.95 -8.88
CA GLY A 158 25.88 81.73 -9.67
C GLY A 158 25.59 80.45 -8.89
N VAL A 159 25.90 79.32 -9.53
CA VAL A 159 25.74 77.97 -8.98
C VAL A 159 26.82 77.66 -7.94
N ILE A 160 26.40 77.22 -6.75
CA ILE A 160 27.27 76.77 -5.64
C ILE A 160 27.50 75.26 -5.73
N SER A 161 26.43 74.50 -5.96
CA SER A 161 26.48 73.04 -6.00
C SER A 161 25.43 72.48 -6.95
N THR A 162 25.73 71.30 -7.47
CA THR A 162 24.83 70.55 -8.33
C THR A 162 24.80 69.08 -7.94
N SER A 163 23.69 68.40 -8.21
CA SER A 163 23.53 66.97 -8.00
C SER A 163 22.64 66.38 -9.09
N ASP A 164 23.15 65.36 -9.79
CA ASP A 164 22.36 64.56 -10.74
C ASP A 164 21.31 63.74 -10.01
N GLN A 165 20.05 63.84 -10.45
CA GLN A 165 18.91 63.17 -9.85
C GLN A 165 18.19 62.26 -10.86
N ARG A 166 18.75 62.08 -12.06
CA ARG A 166 18.16 61.26 -13.11
C ARG A 166 18.13 59.80 -12.69
N VAL A 167 16.94 59.20 -12.79
CA VAL A 167 16.77 57.74 -12.73
C VAL A 167 16.97 57.19 -14.13
N ASN A 168 17.88 56.22 -14.29
CA ASN A 168 18.08 55.50 -15.55
C ASN A 168 17.57 54.05 -15.43
N VAL A 169 17.42 53.38 -16.57
CA VAL A 169 17.14 51.95 -16.64
C VAL A 169 18.45 51.26 -17.03
N SER A 170 19.27 50.92 -16.04
CA SER A 170 20.42 50.04 -16.25
C SER A 170 20.02 48.58 -16.07
N LEU A 171 20.75 47.68 -16.74
CA LEU A 171 20.55 46.24 -16.58
C LEU A 171 20.74 45.81 -15.11
N GLU A 172 21.64 46.48 -14.40
CA GLU A 172 21.94 46.25 -12.98
C GLU A 172 20.74 46.61 -12.08
N GLU A 173 20.06 47.72 -12.35
CA GLU A 173 18.88 48.12 -11.60
C GLU A 173 17.70 47.17 -11.86
N ILE A 174 17.56 46.65 -13.09
CA ILE A 174 16.59 45.61 -13.42
C ILE A 174 16.91 44.31 -12.65
N ILE A 175 18.17 43.86 -12.66
CA ILE A 175 18.61 42.66 -11.95
C ILE A 175 18.34 42.82 -10.44
N LYS A 176 18.69 43.96 -9.85
CA LYS A 176 18.44 44.25 -8.44
C LYS A 176 16.94 44.24 -8.09
N ARG A 177 16.07 44.69 -8.99
CA ARG A 177 14.61 44.61 -8.80
C ARG A 177 14.11 43.17 -8.95
N MET A 178 14.68 42.38 -9.84
CA MET A 178 14.37 40.95 -10.01
C MET A 178 14.84 40.09 -8.83
N ASP A 179 16.02 40.35 -8.29
CA ASP A 179 16.54 39.66 -7.10
C ASP A 179 15.66 39.91 -5.86
N ASN A 180 14.99 41.06 -5.79
CA ASN A 180 14.08 41.41 -4.71
C ASN A 180 12.64 40.89 -4.92
N VAL A 181 12.35 40.15 -6.00
CA VAL A 181 11.04 39.52 -6.18
C VAL A 181 10.90 38.38 -5.16
N GLN A 182 10.27 38.69 -4.03
CA GLN A 182 9.94 37.70 -3.00
C GLN A 182 8.67 36.96 -3.36
N ILE A 183 8.79 35.68 -3.72
CA ILE A 183 7.64 34.78 -3.86
C ILE A 183 7.35 34.17 -2.48
N PRO A 184 6.17 34.45 -1.88
CA PRO A 184 5.80 33.91 -0.57
C PRO A 184 5.60 32.39 -0.65
N ASP A 185 5.59 31.72 0.50
CA ASP A 185 5.20 30.32 0.58
C ASP A 185 3.71 30.16 0.29
N ALA A 186 3.33 29.05 -0.34
CA ALA A 186 1.93 28.79 -0.64
C ALA A 186 1.17 28.39 0.63
N SER A 187 -0.10 28.77 0.68
CA SER A 187 -1.08 28.31 1.66
C SER A 187 -2.40 27.97 0.97
N LEU A 188 -3.40 27.53 1.74
CA LEU A 188 -4.73 27.26 1.19
C LEU A 188 -5.44 28.52 0.65
N THR A 189 -4.97 29.72 1.04
CA THR A 189 -5.55 31.01 0.64
C THR A 189 -4.57 31.92 -0.10
N GLN A 190 -3.28 31.58 -0.13
CA GLN A 190 -2.22 32.36 -0.78
C GLN A 190 -1.46 31.50 -1.78
N LYS A 191 -1.37 31.97 -3.03
CA LYS A 191 -0.49 31.34 -4.04
C LYS A 191 0.97 31.60 -3.66
N GLY A 192 1.84 30.61 -3.85
CA GLY A 192 3.25 30.72 -3.50
C GLY A 192 4.09 29.53 -3.92
N LYS A 193 5.32 29.45 -3.41
CA LYS A 193 6.22 28.30 -3.60
C LYS A 193 5.90 27.18 -2.60
N VAL A 194 6.15 25.93 -3.00
CA VAL A 194 5.94 24.74 -2.17
C VAL A 194 7.16 23.84 -2.20
N GLN A 195 7.45 23.17 -1.09
CA GLN A 195 8.44 22.10 -1.04
C GLN A 195 7.73 20.75 -1.20
N LEU A 196 8.27 19.88 -2.06
CA LEU A 196 7.68 18.58 -2.37
C LEU A 196 8.32 17.45 -1.54
N SER A 197 7.55 16.42 -1.20
CA SER A 197 8.02 15.21 -0.52
C SER A 197 7.50 13.95 -1.20
N ASN A 198 8.39 12.95 -1.35
CA ASN A 198 8.07 11.61 -1.84
C ASN A 198 7.76 10.61 -0.71
N SER A 199 7.86 10.99 0.56
CA SER A 199 7.64 10.07 1.68
C SER A 199 6.14 9.78 1.88
N ILE A 200 5.79 8.51 2.09
CA ILE A 200 4.43 8.04 2.40
C ILE A 200 4.20 7.80 3.90
N SER A 201 5.23 7.96 4.73
CA SER A 201 5.19 7.75 6.19
C SER A 201 5.57 8.99 7.01
N SER A 202 5.80 10.12 6.34
CA SER A 202 6.18 11.38 6.97
C SER A 202 5.02 12.02 7.72
N THR A 203 5.29 12.56 8.91
CA THR A 203 4.34 13.36 9.70
C THR A 203 4.44 14.87 9.40
N ASN A 204 5.33 15.26 8.49
CA ASN A 204 5.53 16.66 8.09
C ASN A 204 4.28 17.24 7.42
N GLN A 205 3.84 18.41 7.90
CA GLN A 205 2.67 19.16 7.39
C GLN A 205 3.06 20.37 6.53
N THR A 206 4.34 20.67 6.36
CA THR A 206 4.82 21.84 5.58
C THR A 206 5.12 21.52 4.12
N ASN A 207 5.17 20.24 3.75
CA ASN A 207 5.55 19.80 2.41
C ASN A 207 4.35 19.19 1.67
N ALA A 208 4.21 19.50 0.39
CA ALA A 208 3.19 18.91 -0.46
C ALA A 208 3.62 17.51 -0.95
N ALA A 209 2.67 16.58 -0.99
CA ALA A 209 2.90 15.24 -1.52
C ALA A 209 3.07 15.27 -3.05
N THR A 210 3.99 14.48 -3.58
CA THR A 210 4.12 14.28 -5.03
C THR A 210 3.10 13.25 -5.55
N PRO A 211 2.83 13.23 -6.86
CA PRO A 211 2.03 12.16 -7.48
C PRO A 211 2.59 10.76 -7.19
N LYS A 212 3.92 10.63 -7.05
CA LYS A 212 4.56 9.38 -6.66
C LYS A 212 4.17 8.95 -5.25
N ALA A 213 4.28 9.85 -4.25
CA ALA A 213 3.89 9.54 -2.88
C ALA A 213 2.42 9.10 -2.79
N VAL A 214 1.53 9.79 -3.50
CA VAL A 214 0.10 9.44 -3.54
C VAL A 214 -0.12 8.07 -4.18
N ASN A 215 0.58 7.77 -5.29
CA ASN A 215 0.46 6.48 -5.94
C ASN A 215 1.01 5.33 -5.08
N ASP A 216 2.14 5.52 -4.43
CA ASP A 216 2.77 4.51 -3.57
C ASP A 216 1.88 4.22 -2.34
N ALA A 217 1.32 5.26 -1.70
CA ALA A 217 0.37 5.09 -0.59
C ALA A 217 -0.91 4.36 -1.01
N ARG A 218 -1.44 4.69 -2.20
CA ARG A 218 -2.58 3.98 -2.79
C ARG A 218 -2.27 2.50 -3.02
N GLN A 219 -1.09 2.18 -3.52
CA GLN A 219 -0.68 0.79 -3.78
C GLN A 219 -0.46 0.00 -2.47
N ASP A 220 0.12 0.62 -1.45
CA ASP A 220 0.26 0.00 -0.12
C ASP A 220 -1.13 -0.33 0.48
N ALA A 221 -2.08 0.60 0.37
CA ALA A 221 -3.45 0.39 0.84
C ALA A 221 -4.15 -0.77 0.10
N ILE A 222 -4.02 -0.85 -1.23
CA ILE A 222 -4.57 -1.97 -2.03
C ILE A 222 -3.96 -3.30 -1.59
N THR A 223 -2.64 -3.34 -1.41
CA THR A 223 -1.92 -4.55 -1.01
C THR A 223 -2.40 -5.06 0.36
N ARG A 224 -2.56 -4.15 1.33
CA ARG A 224 -3.10 -4.49 2.66
C ARG A 224 -4.55 -4.96 2.61
N ALA A 225 -5.38 -4.33 1.79
CA ALA A 225 -6.76 -4.75 1.61
C ALA A 225 -6.85 -6.16 1.02
N GLN A 226 -6.02 -6.48 0.01
CA GLN A 226 -5.94 -7.81 -0.58
C GLN A 226 -5.48 -8.88 0.41
N ALA A 227 -4.53 -8.55 1.30
CA ALA A 227 -4.10 -9.48 2.35
C ALA A 227 -5.21 -9.80 3.37
N MET A 228 -6.23 -8.95 3.47
CA MET A 228 -7.40 -9.14 4.32
C MET A 228 -8.63 -9.65 3.56
N ASP A 229 -8.48 -9.98 2.27
CA ASP A 229 -9.58 -10.41 1.44
C ASP A 229 -10.09 -11.79 1.89
N GLU A 230 -11.41 -11.94 1.87
CA GLU A 230 -12.10 -13.16 2.32
C GLU A 230 -11.63 -14.39 1.52
N GLU A 231 -11.35 -14.22 0.22
CA GLU A 231 -10.83 -15.28 -0.65
C GLU A 231 -9.45 -15.79 -0.21
N THR A 232 -8.67 -14.98 0.51
CA THR A 232 -7.34 -15.38 1.04
C THR A 232 -7.43 -15.89 2.48
N VAL A 233 -8.19 -15.21 3.33
CA VAL A 233 -8.26 -15.50 4.77
C VAL A 233 -9.09 -16.76 5.07
N ILE A 234 -10.22 -16.96 4.37
CA ILE A 234 -11.12 -18.09 4.63
C ILE A 234 -10.43 -19.44 4.30
N PRO A 235 -9.77 -19.63 3.14
CA PRO A 235 -9.10 -20.89 2.84
C PRO A 235 -7.93 -21.19 3.79
N LEU A 236 -7.16 -20.16 4.19
CA LEU A 236 -6.07 -20.32 5.15
C LEU A 236 -6.60 -20.74 6.53
N ALA A 237 -7.66 -20.08 7.01
CA ALA A 237 -8.32 -20.44 8.26
C ALA A 237 -8.86 -21.88 8.22
N ASN A 238 -9.51 -22.27 7.11
CA ASN A 238 -10.01 -23.63 6.91
C ASN A 238 -8.88 -24.67 6.90
N THR A 239 -7.77 -24.38 6.22
CA THR A 239 -6.60 -25.27 6.18
C THR A 239 -5.99 -25.44 7.57
N ASN A 240 -5.85 -24.36 8.32
CA ASN A 240 -5.35 -24.39 9.70
C ASN A 240 -6.30 -25.18 10.61
N ALA A 241 -7.61 -24.94 10.51
CA ALA A 241 -8.62 -25.66 11.28
C ALA A 241 -8.61 -27.16 10.99
N GLN A 242 -8.52 -27.56 9.71
CA GLN A 242 -8.39 -28.95 9.31
C GLN A 242 -7.10 -29.59 9.85
N THR A 243 -5.98 -28.89 9.78
CA THR A 243 -4.70 -29.37 10.31
C THR A 243 -4.78 -29.62 11.81
N ILE A 244 -5.31 -28.66 12.56
CA ILE A 244 -5.50 -28.78 14.02
C ILE A 244 -6.44 -29.96 14.34
N ALA A 245 -7.57 -30.06 13.63
CA ALA A 245 -8.53 -31.15 13.83
C ALA A 245 -7.90 -32.52 13.56
N ASN A 246 -7.14 -32.65 12.48
CA ASN A 246 -6.45 -33.89 12.13
C ASN A 246 -5.42 -34.31 13.18
N THR A 247 -4.62 -33.36 13.68
CA THR A 247 -3.64 -33.61 14.75
C THR A 247 -4.33 -34.14 16.00
N VAL A 248 -5.38 -33.44 16.47
CA VAL A 248 -6.14 -33.85 17.67
C VAL A 248 -6.77 -35.23 17.49
N VAL A 249 -7.40 -35.50 16.34
CA VAL A 249 -8.02 -36.79 16.05
C VAL A 249 -6.99 -37.92 15.99
N ASN A 250 -5.81 -37.67 15.42
CA ASN A 250 -4.76 -38.67 15.32
C ASN A 250 -4.12 -38.95 16.69
N ASP A 251 -3.91 -37.93 17.52
CA ASP A 251 -3.44 -38.10 18.88
C ASP A 251 -4.41 -38.94 19.72
N VAL A 252 -5.73 -38.69 19.60
CA VAL A 252 -6.74 -39.53 20.27
C VAL A 252 -6.72 -40.96 19.74
N LYS A 253 -6.63 -41.16 18.42
CA LYS A 253 -6.55 -42.50 17.82
C LYS A 253 -5.31 -43.28 18.29
N ASN A 254 -4.20 -42.58 18.50
CA ASN A 254 -2.92 -43.20 18.87
C ASN A 254 -2.75 -43.36 20.40
N ASN A 255 -3.36 -42.50 21.22
CA ASN A 255 -3.24 -42.53 22.69
C ASN A 255 -4.35 -43.30 23.42
N ILE A 256 -5.40 -43.75 22.76
CA ILE A 256 -6.24 -44.80 23.33
C ILE A 256 -5.38 -46.07 23.34
N ALA A 257 -4.86 -46.44 24.52
CA ALA A 257 -4.04 -47.61 24.80
C ALA A 257 -4.72 -48.92 24.36
N ALA A 258 -4.75 -49.14 23.06
CA ALA A 258 -5.37 -50.28 22.42
C ALA A 258 -4.53 -51.49 22.78
N ASN A 259 -5.13 -52.37 23.57
CA ASN A 259 -4.67 -53.74 23.64
C ASN A 259 -4.37 -54.22 22.21
N LEU A 260 -3.13 -54.65 21.98
CA LEU A 260 -2.69 -55.10 20.66
C LEU A 260 -3.31 -56.46 20.30
N ILE A 261 -3.93 -57.14 21.27
CA ILE A 261 -4.61 -58.42 21.08
C ILE A 261 -6.09 -58.17 20.72
N PRO A 262 -6.54 -58.66 19.57
CA PRO A 262 -7.94 -58.56 19.18
C PRO A 262 -8.83 -59.55 19.95
N ASN A 263 -10.11 -59.18 20.18
CA ASN A 263 -11.13 -60.04 20.79
C ASN A 263 -10.62 -60.77 22.04
N SER A 264 -10.00 -60.00 22.94
CA SER A 264 -9.23 -60.49 24.09
C SER A 264 -10.01 -61.27 25.15
N THR A 265 -11.34 -61.15 25.16
CA THR A 265 -12.24 -61.91 26.05
C THR A 265 -12.99 -63.03 25.35
N GLY A 266 -12.96 -63.09 24.02
CA GLY A 266 -13.84 -63.96 23.24
C GLY A 266 -15.27 -63.42 23.10
N SER A 267 -15.56 -62.18 23.49
CA SER A 267 -16.93 -61.62 23.38
C SER A 267 -17.49 -61.56 21.96
N LEU A 268 -16.63 -61.65 20.94
CA LEU A 268 -17.02 -61.79 19.54
C LEU A 268 -16.93 -63.25 19.05
N GLY A 269 -17.04 -64.23 19.95
CA GLY A 269 -16.79 -65.64 19.65
C GLY A 269 -15.31 -65.89 19.37
N LEU A 270 -14.99 -66.76 18.42
CA LEU A 270 -13.61 -67.03 17.99
C LEU A 270 -13.10 -66.09 16.89
N ILE A 271 -13.79 -64.98 16.59
CA ILE A 271 -13.34 -64.06 15.54
C ILE A 271 -11.93 -63.51 15.89
N GLY A 272 -10.97 -63.71 14.98
CA GLY A 272 -9.57 -63.32 15.18
C GLY A 272 -8.71 -64.39 15.88
N TRP A 273 -9.28 -65.55 16.17
CA TRP A 273 -8.62 -66.69 16.82
C TRP A 273 -8.93 -68.00 16.10
N THR A 274 -7.89 -68.80 15.86
CA THR A 274 -7.98 -70.10 15.19
C THR A 274 -7.52 -71.21 16.12
N ASN A 275 -8.34 -72.25 16.23
CA ASN A 275 -7.93 -73.51 16.85
C ASN A 275 -6.90 -74.19 15.94
N ALA A 276 -5.77 -74.61 16.51
CA ALA A 276 -4.72 -75.26 15.74
C ALA A 276 -5.21 -76.60 15.14
N ALA A 277 -4.75 -76.91 13.93
CA ALA A 277 -5.02 -78.19 13.30
C ALA A 277 -4.43 -79.34 14.15
N GLY A 278 -5.23 -80.38 14.40
CA GLY A 278 -4.81 -81.52 15.23
C GLY A 278 -5.10 -81.37 16.73
N ASN A 279 -5.84 -80.34 17.15
CA ASN A 279 -6.38 -80.26 18.51
C ASN A 279 -7.24 -81.50 18.84
N THR A 280 -6.95 -82.15 19.96
CA THR A 280 -7.80 -83.24 20.48
C THR A 280 -9.18 -82.71 20.92
N VAL A 281 -9.18 -81.51 21.50
CA VAL A 281 -10.37 -80.77 21.92
C VAL A 281 -10.16 -79.30 21.58
N ASP A 282 -11.11 -78.69 20.89
CA ASP A 282 -11.05 -77.28 20.52
C ASP A 282 -11.42 -76.35 21.66
N PHE A 283 -10.84 -75.14 21.64
CA PHE A 283 -11.33 -74.05 22.45
C PHE A 283 -12.67 -73.56 21.89
N SER A 284 -13.57 -73.22 22.79
CA SER A 284 -14.87 -72.62 22.52
C SER A 284 -15.04 -71.37 23.41
N VAL A 285 -16.05 -70.56 23.16
CA VAL A 285 -16.32 -69.37 23.96
C VAL A 285 -17.57 -69.59 24.81
N PHE A 286 -17.50 -69.21 26.08
CA PHE A 286 -18.65 -69.20 26.98
C PHE A 286 -18.77 -67.85 27.69
N THR A 287 -19.96 -67.61 28.26
CA THR A 287 -20.26 -66.48 29.11
C THR A 287 -20.36 -66.92 30.56
N ALA A 288 -19.63 -66.26 31.45
CA ALA A 288 -19.83 -66.40 32.88
C ALA A 288 -21.03 -65.52 33.32
N PRO A 289 -21.88 -66.00 34.23
CA PRO A 289 -22.98 -65.19 34.78
C PRO A 289 -22.52 -64.01 35.64
N SER A 290 -21.22 -63.91 35.94
CA SER A 290 -20.63 -62.79 36.69
C SER A 290 -20.20 -61.66 35.75
N ALA A 291 -20.68 -60.44 36.03
CA ALA A 291 -20.25 -59.21 35.36
C ALA A 291 -18.72 -58.96 35.44
N THR A 292 -18.05 -59.57 36.42
CA THR A 292 -16.61 -59.43 36.64
C THR A 292 -15.78 -60.26 35.67
N VAL A 293 -16.33 -61.28 35.00
CA VAL A 293 -15.62 -62.15 34.04
C VAL A 293 -16.12 -61.94 32.62
N GLY A 294 -17.45 -61.92 32.43
CA GLY A 294 -18.05 -61.78 31.10
C GLY A 294 -17.77 -63.00 30.21
N TYR A 295 -17.28 -62.77 28.99
CA TYR A 295 -16.92 -63.82 28.04
C TYR A 295 -15.53 -64.39 28.32
N TYR A 296 -15.32 -65.66 27.97
CA TYR A 296 -14.02 -66.31 28.10
C TYR A 296 -13.83 -67.42 27.06
N PHE A 297 -12.56 -67.64 26.67
CA PHE A 297 -12.14 -68.83 25.95
C PHE A 297 -12.09 -70.00 26.92
N SER A 298 -12.70 -71.12 26.55
CA SER A 298 -12.85 -72.31 27.36
C SER A 298 -12.31 -73.52 26.61
N HIS A 299 -11.48 -74.28 27.29
CA HIS A 299 -11.12 -75.64 26.94
C HIS A 299 -11.87 -76.56 27.89
N ASN A 300 -12.94 -77.19 27.40
CA ASN A 300 -13.75 -78.12 28.17
C ASN A 300 -13.47 -79.55 27.66
N SER A 301 -12.69 -80.31 28.42
CA SER A 301 -12.35 -81.68 28.03
C SER A 301 -13.20 -82.68 28.83
N SER A 302 -14.20 -83.30 28.18
CA SER A 302 -14.87 -84.50 28.71
C SER A 302 -14.03 -85.78 28.52
N MET A 303 -12.79 -85.68 28.05
CA MET A 303 -11.88 -86.82 27.80
C MET A 303 -10.43 -86.52 28.24
N LEU A 304 -9.65 -87.57 28.58
CA LEU A 304 -8.21 -87.46 28.84
C LEU A 304 -7.47 -87.04 27.56
N LEU A 305 -6.58 -86.04 27.64
CA LEU A 305 -5.62 -85.75 26.58
C LEU A 305 -4.55 -86.86 26.59
N THR A 306 -4.43 -87.67 25.54
CA THR A 306 -3.50 -88.82 25.53
C THR A 306 -2.11 -88.51 24.96
N SER A 307 -1.88 -87.33 24.38
CA SER A 307 -0.53 -86.88 24.00
C SER A 307 -0.42 -85.44 23.50
N ASP A 308 -1.50 -84.82 22.99
CA ASP A 308 -1.35 -83.59 22.19
C ASP A 308 -1.99 -82.36 22.85
N SER A 309 -1.20 -81.29 22.90
CA SER A 309 -1.62 -79.98 23.41
C SER A 309 -2.74 -79.39 22.56
N SER A 310 -3.81 -78.91 23.19
CA SER A 310 -4.79 -78.08 22.50
C SER A 310 -4.31 -76.63 22.46
N VAL A 311 -4.39 -76.01 21.29
CA VAL A 311 -3.89 -74.67 21.04
C VAL A 311 -4.95 -73.80 20.37
N LEU A 312 -5.09 -72.58 20.86
CA LEU A 312 -5.83 -71.48 20.24
C LEU A 312 -4.85 -70.32 19.98
N GLU A 313 -4.80 -69.78 18.77
CA GLU A 313 -3.88 -68.70 18.42
C GLU A 313 -4.54 -67.61 17.60
N THR A 314 -3.94 -66.41 17.56
CA THR A 314 -4.45 -65.30 16.77
C THR A 314 -4.32 -65.56 15.26
N ASP A 315 -5.35 -65.22 14.48
CA ASP A 315 -5.39 -65.41 13.03
C ASP A 315 -4.32 -64.58 12.31
N GLU A 316 -4.30 -63.28 12.63
CA GLU A 316 -3.35 -62.31 12.08
C GLU A 316 -2.11 -62.17 12.98
N THR A 317 -0.99 -61.80 12.36
CA THR A 317 0.21 -61.40 13.09
C THR A 317 0.05 -59.99 13.65
N ILE A 318 0.57 -59.77 14.86
CA ILE A 318 0.66 -58.47 15.53
C ILE A 318 2.08 -57.93 15.31
N THR A 319 2.23 -56.72 14.81
CA THR A 319 3.53 -56.06 14.64
C THR A 319 3.90 -55.30 15.92
N LEU A 320 5.05 -55.62 16.52
CA LEU A 320 5.61 -54.94 17.67
C LEU A 320 6.82 -54.11 17.23
N SER A 321 6.91 -52.87 17.70
CA SER A 321 8.06 -51.98 17.48
C SER A 321 9.08 -52.14 18.61
N ALA A 322 10.27 -51.57 18.46
CA ALA A 322 11.27 -51.59 19.53
C ALA A 322 10.77 -50.86 20.77
N SER A 323 10.46 -51.59 21.84
CA SER A 323 9.95 -51.07 23.12
C SER A 323 9.87 -52.18 24.17
N ASP A 324 9.63 -51.77 25.42
CA ASP A 324 9.16 -52.67 26.48
C ASP A 324 7.65 -52.90 26.38
N TYR A 325 7.24 -54.15 26.58
CA TYR A 325 5.86 -54.61 26.54
C TYR A 325 5.48 -55.33 27.82
N THR A 326 4.21 -55.21 28.19
CA THR A 326 3.58 -56.00 29.24
C THR A 326 2.49 -56.87 28.62
N PHE A 327 2.57 -58.18 28.86
CA PHE A 327 1.54 -59.16 28.53
C PHE A 327 0.79 -59.58 29.80
N GLN A 328 -0.53 -59.63 29.74
CA GLN A 328 -1.41 -59.94 30.86
C GLN A 328 -2.54 -60.85 30.42
N ILE A 329 -3.06 -61.64 31.36
CA ILE A 329 -4.15 -62.56 31.11
C ILE A 329 -4.81 -62.96 32.44
N THR A 330 -6.11 -63.28 32.40
CA THR A 330 -6.82 -63.89 33.52
C THR A 330 -7.13 -65.35 33.20
N PHE A 331 -6.70 -66.28 34.04
CA PHE A 331 -6.91 -67.72 33.89
C PHE A 331 -7.92 -68.27 34.90
N TYR A 332 -8.53 -69.40 34.58
CA TYR A 332 -9.33 -70.23 35.49
C TYR A 332 -8.92 -71.70 35.31
N THR A 333 -8.55 -72.37 36.40
CA THR A 333 -7.96 -73.72 36.38
C THR A 333 -8.45 -74.62 37.53
N ILE A 334 -9.56 -74.29 38.20
CA ILE A 334 -10.13 -75.12 39.29
C ILE A 334 -10.34 -76.57 38.80
N GLY A 335 -9.98 -77.53 39.65
CA GLY A 335 -10.14 -78.96 39.35
C GLY A 335 -9.06 -79.54 38.44
N SER A 336 -8.01 -78.76 38.12
CA SER A 336 -6.90 -79.17 37.26
C SER A 336 -5.55 -79.12 38.01
N PRO A 337 -5.23 -80.10 38.88
CA PRO A 337 -3.99 -80.10 39.66
C PRO A 337 -2.73 -80.41 38.83
N ASP A 338 -2.85 -81.15 37.72
CA ASP A 338 -1.70 -81.72 36.98
C ASP A 338 -1.55 -81.21 35.54
N ILE A 339 -2.17 -80.07 35.21
CA ILE A 339 -2.17 -79.53 33.83
C ILE A 339 -1.53 -78.16 33.73
N ASP A 340 -0.78 -78.00 32.64
CA ASP A 340 -0.05 -76.81 32.27
C ASP A 340 -0.88 -76.03 31.23
N MET A 341 -1.71 -75.10 31.71
CA MET A 341 -2.29 -74.04 30.88
C MET A 341 -1.33 -72.85 30.87
N TYR A 342 -1.07 -72.29 29.69
CA TYR A 342 -0.25 -71.10 29.56
C TYR A 342 -0.67 -70.25 28.36
N ALA A 343 -0.25 -68.99 28.40
CA ALA A 343 -0.31 -68.09 27.27
C ALA A 343 1.10 -67.70 26.85
N GLU A 344 1.36 -67.60 25.55
CA GLU A 344 2.66 -67.17 25.05
C GLU A 344 2.55 -66.23 23.86
N ILE A 345 3.58 -65.40 23.71
CA ILE A 345 3.82 -64.56 22.54
C ILE A 345 5.05 -65.12 21.86
N TYR A 346 4.93 -65.49 20.60
CA TYR A 346 6.03 -66.03 19.83
C TYR A 346 6.19 -65.27 18.52
N ASN A 347 7.43 -65.16 18.04
CA ASN A 347 7.73 -64.60 16.73
C ASN A 347 7.15 -65.51 15.65
N SER A 348 6.28 -64.97 14.80
CA SER A 348 5.53 -65.75 13.80
C SER A 348 6.42 -66.31 12.69
N SER A 349 7.59 -65.73 12.47
CA SER A 349 8.53 -66.14 11.42
C SER A 349 9.55 -67.16 11.93
N THR A 350 10.03 -67.01 13.17
CA THR A 350 11.10 -67.86 13.72
C THR A 350 10.60 -68.92 14.71
N GLY A 351 9.37 -68.81 15.20
CA GLY A 351 8.82 -69.68 16.24
C GLY A 351 9.38 -69.42 17.64
N THR A 352 10.29 -68.45 17.80
CA THR A 352 10.92 -68.14 19.09
C THR A 352 9.90 -67.52 20.05
N VAL A 353 9.78 -68.08 21.26
CA VAL A 353 8.91 -67.54 22.31
C VAL A 353 9.56 -66.31 22.94
N LEU A 354 8.86 -65.18 22.91
CA LEU A 354 9.30 -63.89 23.46
C LEU A 354 8.79 -63.69 24.89
N CYS A 355 7.59 -64.19 25.19
CA CYS A 355 6.98 -64.10 26.51
C CYS A 355 6.10 -65.32 26.75
N LYS A 356 6.14 -65.89 27.96
CA LYS A 356 5.30 -67.02 28.36
C LYS A 356 4.81 -66.82 29.78
N ILE A 357 3.50 -66.97 29.96
CA ILE A 357 2.81 -66.80 31.23
C ILE A 357 2.09 -68.11 31.57
N PRO A 358 2.62 -68.92 32.52
CA PRO A 358 1.90 -70.08 33.02
C PRO A 358 0.75 -69.68 33.94
N ALA A 359 -0.35 -70.43 33.90
CA ALA A 359 -1.43 -70.34 34.87
C ALA A 359 -1.02 -70.97 36.20
N ASP A 360 -1.59 -70.47 37.30
CA ASP A 360 -1.49 -71.16 38.58
C ASP A 360 -2.38 -72.41 38.55
N LYS A 361 -1.91 -73.50 39.17
CA LYS A 361 -2.62 -74.79 39.19
C LYS A 361 -3.76 -74.74 40.20
N ASN A 362 -4.90 -75.36 39.86
CA ASN A 362 -6.08 -75.47 40.73
C ASN A 362 -6.56 -74.12 41.33
N ALA A 363 -6.58 -73.06 40.54
CA ALA A 363 -6.93 -71.72 41.00
C ALA A 363 -8.23 -71.21 40.35
N ASN A 364 -9.03 -70.48 41.13
CA ASN A 364 -10.14 -69.68 40.60
C ASN A 364 -9.61 -68.56 39.68
N TRP A 365 -10.49 -67.75 39.09
CA TRP A 365 -10.12 -66.62 38.23
C TRP A 365 -8.97 -65.79 38.83
N HIS A 366 -7.79 -65.89 38.24
CA HIS A 366 -6.55 -65.27 38.74
C HIS A 366 -5.81 -64.59 37.60
N LYS A 367 -5.20 -63.43 37.91
CA LYS A 367 -4.49 -62.60 36.94
C LYS A 367 -3.01 -62.95 36.96
N LYS A 368 -2.41 -63.03 35.78
CA LYS A 368 -0.96 -63.19 35.60
C LYS A 368 -0.48 -62.12 34.62
N SER A 369 0.77 -61.70 34.80
CA SER A 369 1.43 -60.73 33.92
C SER A 369 2.91 -61.02 33.80
N ALA A 370 3.49 -60.69 32.65
CA ALA A 370 4.93 -60.72 32.42
C ALA A 370 5.32 -59.55 31.50
N SER A 371 6.53 -59.04 31.71
CA SER A 371 7.09 -57.98 30.88
C SER A 371 8.23 -58.54 30.02
N PHE A 372 8.39 -58.03 28.81
CA PHE A 372 9.46 -58.41 27.88
C PHE A 372 9.82 -57.24 26.97
N SER A 373 11.06 -57.23 26.48
CA SER A 373 11.57 -56.18 25.61
C SER A 373 11.72 -56.68 24.18
N VAL A 374 11.39 -55.81 23.22
CA VAL A 374 11.54 -56.04 21.79
C VAL A 374 12.61 -55.08 21.27
N ALA A 375 13.69 -55.60 20.70
CA ALA A 375 14.85 -54.79 20.28
C ALA A 375 14.69 -54.15 18.89
N SER A 376 13.85 -54.72 18.03
CA SER A 376 13.58 -54.24 16.67
C SER A 376 12.19 -54.70 16.24
N VAL A 377 11.68 -54.22 15.10
CA VAL A 377 10.32 -54.56 14.67
C VAL A 377 10.18 -56.07 14.46
N VAL A 378 9.22 -56.71 15.16
CA VAL A 378 8.93 -58.14 15.05
C VAL A 378 7.45 -58.38 14.77
N SER A 379 7.15 -59.43 14.00
CA SER A 379 5.78 -59.93 13.83
C SER A 379 5.56 -61.11 14.76
N VAL A 380 4.51 -61.05 15.58
CA VAL A 380 4.23 -62.06 16.62
C VAL A 380 2.82 -62.61 16.50
N LYS A 381 2.61 -63.80 17.05
CA LYS A 381 1.28 -64.35 17.33
C LYS A 381 1.12 -64.59 18.83
N VAL A 382 -0.12 -64.50 19.31
CA VAL A 382 -0.47 -64.87 20.69
C VAL A 382 -1.10 -66.25 20.66
N ARG A 383 -0.69 -67.09 21.61
CA ARG A 383 -1.14 -68.47 21.74
C ARG A 383 -1.64 -68.75 23.15
N LEU A 384 -2.78 -69.40 23.25
CA LEU A 384 -3.28 -70.08 24.45
C LEU A 384 -3.11 -71.57 24.24
N ALA A 385 -2.49 -72.24 25.20
CA ALA A 385 -2.23 -73.66 25.12
C ALA A 385 -2.58 -74.36 26.43
N VAL A 386 -3.08 -75.58 26.31
CA VAL A 386 -3.37 -76.47 27.42
C VAL A 386 -2.65 -77.79 27.15
N LYS A 387 -1.78 -78.20 28.08
CA LYS A 387 -0.99 -79.43 27.99
C LYS A 387 -1.10 -80.25 29.27
N GLY A 388 -1.27 -81.57 29.14
CA GLY A 388 -1.18 -82.53 30.25
C GLY A 388 -2.40 -83.44 30.38
N ILE A 389 -2.31 -84.42 31.29
CA ILE A 389 -3.30 -85.46 31.54
C ILE A 389 -4.00 -85.15 32.87
N ALA A 390 -5.32 -84.89 32.89
CA ALA A 390 -6.07 -84.68 34.14
C ALA A 390 -7.57 -84.98 33.96
N PRO A 391 -8.34 -85.14 35.07
CA PRO A 391 -9.79 -85.28 35.08
C PRO A 391 -10.55 -84.17 34.33
N VAL A 392 -11.82 -84.46 34.02
CA VAL A 392 -12.78 -83.55 33.38
C VAL A 392 -12.92 -82.26 34.19
N ALA A 393 -12.29 -81.19 33.72
CA ALA A 393 -12.31 -79.88 34.35
C ALA A 393 -12.20 -78.76 33.32
N THR A 394 -12.94 -77.68 33.53
CA THR A 394 -12.92 -76.50 32.66
C THR A 394 -11.64 -75.71 32.86
N ARG A 395 -10.95 -75.39 31.76
CA ARG A 395 -9.85 -74.42 31.75
C ARG A 395 -10.27 -73.24 30.92
N ALA A 396 -10.08 -72.04 31.46
CA ALA A 396 -10.52 -70.85 30.76
C ALA A 396 -9.53 -69.71 30.86
N ALA A 397 -9.58 -68.84 29.87
CA ALA A 397 -8.81 -67.63 29.78
C ALA A 397 -9.67 -66.49 29.26
N THR A 398 -9.47 -65.30 29.82
CA THR A 398 -10.11 -64.07 29.34
C THR A 398 -9.18 -62.88 29.59
N ARG A 399 -9.54 -61.74 28.99
CA ARG A 399 -8.89 -60.46 29.21
C ARG A 399 -7.38 -60.48 28.93
N LEU A 400 -7.02 -61.12 27.82
CA LEU A 400 -5.64 -61.09 27.32
C LEU A 400 -5.28 -59.66 26.95
N LYS A 401 -4.18 -59.11 27.44
CA LYS A 401 -3.76 -57.75 27.09
C LYS A 401 -2.27 -57.67 26.77
N LEU A 402 -1.94 -57.11 25.61
CA LEU A 402 -0.59 -56.73 25.24
C LEU A 402 -0.54 -55.20 25.08
N SER A 403 0.32 -54.55 25.85
CA SER A 403 0.48 -53.09 25.84
C SER A 403 1.94 -52.67 25.91
N VAL A 404 2.24 -51.52 25.34
CA VAL A 404 3.55 -50.85 25.42
C VAL A 404 3.73 -50.26 26.84
N GLY A 405 4.88 -50.45 27.48
CA GLY A 405 5.20 -49.91 28.81
C GLY A 405 4.76 -50.77 30.01
N GLY A 406 4.79 -50.20 31.22
CA GLY A 406 4.51 -50.87 32.50
C GLY A 406 3.02 -50.90 32.92
N ASN A 407 2.71 -51.64 34.01
CA ASN A 407 1.39 -51.94 34.60
C ASN A 407 0.16 -51.27 33.94
N SER A 408 -0.36 -51.92 32.90
CA SER A 408 -1.65 -51.56 32.31
C SER A 408 -2.77 -52.38 32.97
N ILE A 409 -3.97 -51.84 33.10
CA ILE A 409 -5.16 -52.59 33.57
C ILE A 409 -5.96 -53.03 32.34
N TYR A 410 -6.54 -54.23 32.32
CA TYR A 410 -7.46 -54.62 31.25
C TYR A 410 -8.63 -53.64 31.15
N THR A 411 -8.95 -53.19 29.94
CA THR A 411 -10.10 -52.32 29.68
C THR A 411 -10.91 -52.88 28.49
N ASN A 412 -12.24 -52.69 28.50
CA ASN A 412 -13.17 -53.37 27.58
C ASN A 412 -13.04 -52.89 26.11
N GLU A 413 -12.35 -51.79 25.84
CA GLU A 413 -12.17 -51.21 24.50
C GLU A 413 -11.31 -52.10 23.58
N ALA A 414 -10.57 -53.04 24.16
CA ALA A 414 -9.76 -54.04 23.48
C ALA A 414 -10.56 -55.02 22.61
N ASP A 415 -11.73 -55.44 23.10
CA ASP A 415 -12.55 -56.47 22.46
C ASP A 415 -13.16 -55.98 21.13
N TRP A 416 -13.36 -54.67 20.98
CA TRP A 416 -13.94 -54.03 19.80
C TRP A 416 -12.89 -53.57 18.75
N SER A 417 -11.60 -53.90 18.94
CA SER A 417 -10.49 -53.44 18.08
C SER A 417 -10.57 -53.95 16.63
N LEU A 418 -11.04 -55.19 16.40
CA LEU A 418 -11.19 -55.76 15.04
C LEU A 418 -12.25 -55.04 14.20
N MET A 419 -13.35 -54.62 14.83
CA MET A 419 -14.45 -53.91 14.15
C MET A 419 -13.98 -52.55 13.61
N ARG A 420 -13.10 -51.87 14.35
CA ARG A 420 -12.51 -50.58 13.97
C ARG A 420 -11.52 -50.67 12.79
N LYS A 421 -10.89 -51.82 12.56
CA LYS A 421 -9.95 -52.04 11.44
C LYS A 421 -10.70 -52.34 10.13
N LYS A 422 -11.80 -53.11 10.18
CA LYS A 422 -12.63 -53.46 9.01
C LYS A 422 -13.58 -52.35 8.55
N MET A 423 -14.02 -51.45 9.45
CA MET A 423 -14.88 -50.32 9.08
C MET A 423 -14.19 -49.24 8.21
N ARG A 424 -12.86 -49.28 8.04
CA ARG A 424 -12.13 -48.29 7.22
C ARG A 424 -12.28 -48.48 5.70
N ALA A 425 -12.94 -49.54 5.22
CA ALA A 425 -13.01 -49.88 3.80
C ALA A 425 -14.28 -49.41 3.05
N LEU A 426 -15.15 -48.57 3.63
CA LEU A 426 -16.46 -48.28 3.03
C LEU A 426 -16.78 -46.81 2.73
N TRP A 427 -15.84 -45.88 2.85
CA TRP A 427 -16.10 -44.48 2.47
C TRP A 427 -14.92 -43.90 1.69
N GLY A 428 -14.98 -44.03 0.36
CA GLY A 428 -14.00 -43.47 -0.56
C GLY A 428 -14.29 -43.90 -1.98
N GLY A 429 -15.33 -43.32 -2.58
CA GLY A 429 -15.68 -43.58 -3.97
C GLY A 429 -17.06 -43.04 -4.35
N LEU A 430 -17.24 -41.72 -4.25
CA LEU A 430 -18.20 -40.94 -5.05
C LEU A 430 -17.58 -39.59 -5.38
#